data_AF-A0A830FBA1-F1
#
_entry.id   AF-A0A830FBA1-F1
#
_cell.length_a   1.000
_cell.length_b   1.000
_cell.length_c   1.000
_cell.angle_alpha   90.00
_cell.angle_beta   90.00
_cell.angle_gamma   90.00
#
_symmetry.space_group_name_H-M   'P 1'
#
loop_
_entity.id
_entity.type
_entity.pdbx_description
1 polymer ?
#
loop_
_entity_poly.entity_id
_entity_poly.type
_entity_poly.pdbx_seq_one_letter_code
_entity_poly.pdbx_strand_id
1 'polypeptide(L)' 'MQEFPIVVREAGGRNRLGVEDEGALDANVRDVVVEGYERVDVEGAADGDVVGYVVADDFGAAVERVEWEE' A
#
# COMPACT_ATOMS: atom_id res chain seq x y z
N MET A 1 -10.34 10.93 8.52
CA MET A 1 -9.59 10.22 7.46
C MET A 1 -8.70 9.20 8.13
N GLN A 2 -8.64 7.98 7.59
CA GLN A 2 -7.79 6.90 8.08
C GLN A 2 -6.66 6.65 7.08
N GLU A 3 -5.47 6.36 7.59
CA GLU A 3 -4.26 6.13 6.78
C GLU A 3 -3.82 4.68 6.94
N PHE A 4 -3.62 4.00 5.82
CA PHE A 4 -3.22 2.60 5.77
C PHE A 4 -1.86 2.49 5.08
N PRO A 5 -0.81 2.04 5.79
CA PRO A 5 0.54 1.95 5.24
C PRO A 5 0.61 1.01 4.03
N ILE A 6 1.25 1.45 2.96
CA ILE A 6 1.68 0.61 1.86
C ILE A 6 3.08 0.12 2.18
N VAL A 7 3.22 -1.18 2.42
CA VAL A 7 4.47 -1.82 2.83
C VAL A 7 5.00 -2.79 1.79
N VAL A 8 6.31 -2.88 1.72
CA VAL A 8 7.00 -3.94 1.02
C VAL A 8 7.10 -5.15 1.94
N ARG A 9 6.70 -6.32 1.43
CA ARG A 9 6.81 -7.60 2.13
C ARG A 9 7.52 -8.61 1.26
N GLU A 10 8.47 -9.33 1.84
CA GLU A 10 9.12 -10.46 1.19
C GLU A 10 8.20 -11.69 1.28
N ALA A 11 7.78 -12.21 0.12
CA ALA A 11 6.97 -13.42 0.03
C ALA A 11 7.54 -14.38 -1.01
N GLY A 12 8.18 -15.46 -0.52
CA GLY A 12 8.77 -16.50 -1.36
C GLY A 12 10.02 -16.03 -2.11
N GLY A 13 10.87 -15.23 -1.45
CA GLY A 13 12.11 -14.70 -2.01
C GLY A 13 11.92 -13.60 -3.05
N ARG A 14 10.76 -12.93 -3.04
CA ARG A 14 10.47 -11.75 -3.87
C ARG A 14 9.74 -10.72 -3.02
N ASN A 15 10.12 -9.47 -3.18
CA ASN A 15 9.43 -8.34 -2.58
C ASN A 15 8.11 -8.07 -3.30
N ARG A 16 7.09 -7.72 -2.53
CA ARG A 16 5.76 -7.37 -3.02
C ARG A 16 5.18 -6.22 -2.21
N LEU A 17 4.36 -5.41 -2.86
CA LEU A 17 3.56 -4.40 -2.18
C LEU A 17 2.29 -5.00 -1.58
N GLY A 18 1.95 -4.54 -0.38
CA GLY A 18 0.70 -4.79 0.30
C GLY A 18 0.27 -3.59 1.13
N VAL A 19 -1.01 -3.51 1.49
CA VAL A 19 -1.52 -2.48 2.40
C VAL A 19 -1.71 -3.12 3.76
N GLU A 20 -1.11 -2.57 4.81
CA GLU A 20 -1.34 -3.07 6.17
C GLU A 20 -2.79 -2.81 6.60
N ASP A 21 -3.35 -3.76 7.34
CA ASP A 21 -4.76 -3.75 7.74
C ASP A 21 -5.74 -3.64 6.57
N GLU A 22 -5.41 -4.20 5.39
CA GLU A 22 -6.29 -4.23 4.20
C GLU A 22 -7.71 -4.75 4.49
N GLY A 23 -7.89 -5.62 5.51
CA GLY A 23 -9.19 -6.14 5.91
C GLY A 23 -10.10 -5.13 6.61
N ALA A 24 -9.56 -3.99 7.03
CA ALA A 24 -10.31 -2.84 7.54
C ALA A 24 -10.72 -1.86 6.41
N LEU A 25 -10.18 -2.06 5.21
CA LEU A 25 -10.49 -1.32 4.00
C LEU A 25 -11.56 -2.07 3.22
N ASP A 26 -12.77 -1.52 3.13
CA ASP A 26 -13.86 -2.11 2.31
C ASP A 26 -13.65 -1.84 0.80
N ALA A 27 -12.61 -1.08 0.46
CA ALA A 27 -12.27 -0.69 -0.90
C ALA A 27 -11.24 -1.62 -1.57
N ASN A 28 -11.30 -1.68 -2.90
CA ASN A 28 -10.39 -2.48 -3.72
C ASN A 28 -8.98 -1.85 -3.77
N VAL A 29 -8.10 -2.28 -2.87
CA VAL A 29 -6.68 -1.82 -2.81
C VAL A 29 -5.81 -2.35 -3.95
N ARG A 30 -6.34 -3.21 -4.82
CA ARG A 30 -5.57 -3.85 -5.89
C ARG A 30 -5.10 -2.83 -6.93
N ASP A 31 -5.92 -1.83 -7.25
CA ASP A 31 -5.55 -0.76 -8.17
C ASP A 31 -4.38 0.08 -7.60
N VAL A 32 -4.42 0.39 -6.30
CA VAL A 32 -3.32 1.08 -5.59
C VAL A 32 -2.01 0.31 -5.68
N VAL A 33 -2.07 -1.00 -5.39
CA VAL A 33 -0.89 -1.87 -5.42
C VAL A 33 -0.30 -1.92 -6.83
N VAL A 34 -1.14 -2.00 -7.87
CA VAL A 34 -0.69 -1.99 -9.27
C VAL A 34 0.00 -0.67 -9.62
N GLU A 35 -0.60 0.47 -9.29
CA GLU A 35 0.03 1.79 -9.49
C GLU A 35 1.36 1.92 -8.72
N GLY A 36 1.47 1.29 -7.55
CA GLY A 36 2.68 1.29 -6.75
C GLY A 36 3.87 0.61 -7.42
N TYR A 37 3.64 -0.51 -8.10
CA TYR A 37 4.71 -1.18 -8.86
C TYR A 37 5.25 -0.35 -10.03
N GLU A 38 4.48 0.63 -10.53
CA GLU A 38 4.95 1.55 -11.57
C GLU A 38 5.76 2.72 -11.01
N ARG A 39 5.58 3.05 -9.73
CA ARG A 39 6.21 4.21 -9.07
C ARG A 39 7.40 3.86 -8.18
N VAL A 40 7.39 2.69 -7.56
CA VAL A 40 8.35 2.28 -6.53
C VAL A 40 9.22 1.14 -7.04
N ASP A 41 10.52 1.22 -6.78
CA ASP A 41 11.45 0.10 -7.04
C ASP A 41 11.32 -0.97 -5.94
N VAL A 42 10.27 -1.78 -6.02
CA VAL A 42 9.92 -2.78 -5.00
C VAL A 42 11.02 -3.83 -4.82
N GLU A 43 11.75 -4.17 -5.90
CA GLU A 43 12.83 -5.15 -5.84
C GLU A 43 14.08 -4.61 -5.10
N GLY A 44 14.28 -3.29 -5.06
CA GLY A 44 15.37 -2.65 -4.32
C GLY A 44 15.03 -2.27 -2.87
N ALA A 45 13.75 -2.26 -2.51
CA ALA A 45 13.27 -1.96 -1.15
C ALA A 45 13.47 -3.14 -0.17
N ALA A 46 13.58 -2.84 1.12
CA ALA A 46 13.68 -3.85 2.17
C ALA A 46 12.30 -4.35 2.60
N ASP A 47 12.26 -5.57 3.15
CA ASP A 47 11.06 -6.07 3.84
C ASP A 47 10.71 -5.14 5.00
N GLY A 48 9.45 -4.72 5.05
CA GLY A 48 8.92 -3.79 6.04
C GLY A 48 9.07 -2.31 5.66
N ASP A 49 9.69 -1.97 4.53
CA ASP A 49 9.75 -0.57 4.09
C ASP A 49 8.34 -0.06 3.77
N VAL A 50 8.02 1.11 4.34
CA VAL A 50 6.82 1.86 4.01
C VAL A 50 7.14 2.72 2.81
N VAL A 51 6.34 2.59 1.76
CA VAL A 51 6.57 3.29 0.48
C VAL A 51 5.44 4.27 0.14
N GLY A 52 4.43 4.35 1.01
CA GLY A 52 3.30 5.25 0.87
C GLY A 52 2.16 4.89 1.82
N TYR A 53 1.04 5.57 1.64
CA TYR A 53 -0.16 5.46 2.45
C TYR A 53 -1.41 5.54 1.57
N VAL A 54 -2.36 4.66 1.83
CA VAL A 54 -3.73 4.80 1.34
C VAL A 54 -4.50 5.64 2.34
N VAL A 55 -5.03 6.76 1.88
CA VAL A 55 -5.90 7.62 2.69
C VAL A 55 -7.34 7.31 2.33
N ALA A 56 -8.08 6.79 3.28
CA ALA A 56 -9.50 6.50 3.16
C ALA A 56 -10.34 7.43 4.03
N ASP A 57 -11.65 7.41 3.81
CA ASP A 57 -12.60 8.11 4.65
C ASP A 57 -12.57 7.58 6.11
N ASP A 58 -13.21 8.30 7.04
CA ASP A 58 -13.22 7.95 8.47
C ASP A 58 -13.78 6.56 8.79
N PHE A 59 -14.48 5.91 7.86
CA PHE A 59 -15.00 4.54 7.99
C PHE A 59 -14.19 3.50 7.22
N GLY A 60 -13.14 3.88 6.46
CA GLY A 60 -12.31 2.97 5.68
C GLY A 60 -13.02 2.34 4.47
N ALA A 61 -14.18 2.86 4.08
CA ALA A 61 -15.04 2.24 3.06
C ALA A 61 -14.63 2.61 1.63
N ALA A 62 -14.01 3.77 1.44
CA ALA A 62 -13.57 4.27 0.15
C ALA A 62 -12.16 4.88 0.22
N VAL A 63 -11.30 4.51 -0.73
CA VAL A 63 -10.02 5.19 -0.95
C VAL A 63 -10.30 6.60 -1.46
N GLU A 64 -9.84 7.61 -0.72
CA GLU A 64 -9.93 9.00 -1.16
C GLU A 64 -8.71 9.41 -1.99
N ARG A 65 -7.51 9.01 -1.56
CA ARG A 65 -6.25 9.27 -2.28
C ARG A 65 -5.14 8.31 -1.85
N VAL A 66 -4.05 8.32 -2.60
CA VAL A 66 -2.82 7.59 -2.30
C VAL A 66 -1.66 8.59 -2.23
N GLU A 67 -0.87 8.52 -1.18
CA GLU A 67 0.32 9.35 -0.97
C GLU A 67 1.55 8.44 -1.00
N TRP A 68 2.51 8.72 -1.87
CA TRP A 68 3.74 7.93 -2.01
C TRP A 68 4.88 8.65 -1.29
N GLU A 69 5.75 7.90 -0.61
CA GLU A 69 6.95 8.44 0.02
C GLU A 69 8.03 8.63 -1.07
N GLU A 70 8.73 9.77 -1.07
CA GLU A 70 9.77 10.13 -2.06
C GLU A 70 11.12 9.44 -1.84
#